data_AF-A0A3D3NGF3-F1
#
_entry.id   AF-A0A3D3NGF3-F1
#
_cell.length_a   1.000
_cell.length_b   1.000
_cell.length_c   1.000
_cell.angle_alpha   90.00
_cell.angle_beta   90.00
_cell.angle_gamma   90.00
#
_symmetry.space_group_name_H-M   'P 1'
#
loop_
_entity.id
_entity.type
_entity.pdbx_description
1 polymer ?
#
loop_
_entity_poly.entity_id
_entity_poly.type
_entity_poly.pdbx_seq_one_letter_code
_entity_poly.pdbx_strand_id
1 'polypeptide(L)'
;TDLQLFPAEVCEVFRESELEAMRLRQGIEREEALPLSDGPRHFLAVRFPLLDDDGAITGLCFQATDITARKQAEDSLRLAAMVFDRASEGVMVTDTEQRILTVNDAFTVLTGFAR
;
A
#
# COMPACT_ATOMS: atom_id res chain seq x y z
N THR A 1 -10.31 21.56 -15.24
CA THR A 1 -10.88 20.75 -14.14
C THR A 1 -10.30 19.36 -14.23
N ASP A 2 -10.32 18.61 -13.13
CA ASP A 2 -9.59 17.33 -12.98
C ASP A 2 -9.97 16.28 -14.03
N LEU A 3 -11.16 16.40 -14.62
CA LEU A 3 -11.64 15.65 -15.79
C LEU A 3 -10.78 15.81 -17.06
N GLN A 4 -9.92 16.83 -17.12
CA GLN A 4 -8.94 17.01 -18.21
C GLN A 4 -7.67 16.17 -18.00
N LEU A 5 -7.46 15.67 -16.78
CA LEU A 5 -6.26 14.94 -16.36
C LEU A 5 -6.56 13.46 -16.09
N PHE A 6 -7.79 13.13 -15.69
CA PHE A 6 -8.17 11.78 -15.28
C PHE A 6 -9.50 11.32 -15.88
N PRO A 7 -9.71 10.00 -16.02
CA PRO A 7 -11.01 9.43 -16.35
C PRO A 7 -12.11 9.86 -15.39
N ALA A 8 -13.37 9.85 -15.85
CA ALA A 8 -14.52 10.26 -15.05
C ALA A 8 -14.64 9.43 -13.75
N GLU A 9 -14.43 8.12 -13.85
CA GLU A 9 -14.47 7.18 -12.71
C GLU A 9 -13.46 7.57 -11.61
N VAL A 10 -12.25 8.00 -11.99
CA VAL A 10 -11.22 8.45 -11.06
C VAL A 10 -11.64 9.78 -10.40
N CYS A 11 -12.19 10.71 -11.19
CA CYS A 11 -12.65 11.99 -10.67
C CYS A 11 -13.82 11.82 -9.68
N GLU A 12 -14.70 10.84 -9.90
CA GLU A 12 -15.79 10.51 -8.97
C GLU A 12 -15.25 10.02 -7.63
N VAL A 13 -14.24 9.14 -7.64
CA VAL A 13 -13.58 8.64 -6.41
C VAL A 13 -12.89 9.78 -5.64
N PHE A 14 -12.23 10.70 -6.35
CA PHE A 14 -11.64 11.88 -5.72
C PHE A 14 -12.72 12.72 -5.06
N ARG A 15 -13.80 13.02 -5.78
CA ARG A 15 -14.91 13.84 -5.26
C ARG A 15 -15.59 13.21 -4.05
N GLU A 16 -15.80 11.90 -4.05
CA GLU A 16 -16.33 11.19 -2.89
C GLU A 16 -15.42 11.38 -1.66
N SER A 17 -14.11 11.20 -1.84
CA SER A 17 -13.12 11.38 -0.79
C SER A 17 -13.07 12.83 -0.29
N GLU A 18 -13.11 13.81 -1.18
CA GLU A 18 -13.15 15.23 -0.80
C GLU A 18 -14.39 15.57 0.04
N LEU A 19 -15.57 15.11 -0.39
CA LEU A 19 -16.82 15.31 0.34
C LEU A 19 -16.80 14.59 1.70
N GLU A 20 -16.20 13.41 1.77
CA GLU A 20 -16.01 12.66 3.00
C GLU A 20 -15.13 13.44 3.99
N ALA A 21 -13.99 13.96 3.55
CA ALA A 21 -13.09 14.79 4.37
C ALA A 21 -13.79 16.04 4.91
N MET A 22 -14.55 16.74 4.04
CA MET A 22 -15.35 17.90 4.42
C MET A 22 -16.44 17.55 5.43
N ARG A 23 -17.16 16.44 5.22
CA ARG A 23 -18.23 15.97 6.11
C ARG A 23 -17.71 15.62 7.50
N LEU A 24 -16.58 14.91 7.56
CA LEU A 24 -15.97 14.49 8.82
C LEU A 24 -15.17 15.61 9.51
N ARG A 25 -14.88 16.70 8.81
CA ARG A 25 -14.04 17.81 9.30
C ARG A 25 -12.66 17.34 9.78
N GLN A 26 -12.11 16.29 9.18
CA GLN A 26 -10.82 15.71 9.56
C GLN A 26 -10.06 15.22 8.33
N GLY A 27 -8.76 14.99 8.50
CA GLY A 27 -7.93 14.37 7.48
C GLY A 27 -8.37 12.93 7.19
N ILE A 28 -8.47 12.60 5.91
CA ILE A 28 -8.62 11.23 5.43
C ILE A 28 -7.36 10.83 4.66
N GLU A 29 -6.98 9.57 4.79
CA GLU A 29 -5.85 8.96 4.11
C GLU A 29 -6.34 7.72 3.38
N ARG A 30 -5.97 7.57 2.10
CA ARG A 30 -6.37 6.44 1.27
C ARG A 30 -5.26 6.11 0.26
N GLU A 31 -5.02 4.82 0.04
CA GLU A 31 -4.21 4.39 -1.10
C GLU A 31 -5.07 4.36 -2.36
N GLU A 32 -4.60 5.01 -3.42
CA GLU A 32 -5.30 5.15 -4.70
C GLU A 32 -4.40 4.64 -5.83
N ALA A 33 -4.96 3.83 -6.72
CA ALA A 33 -4.26 3.36 -7.91
C ALA A 33 -4.78 4.15 -9.13
N LEU A 34 -3.89 4.89 -9.78
CA LEU A 34 -4.22 5.71 -10.94
C LEU A 34 -3.69 5.08 -12.21
N PRO A 35 -4.53 4.86 -13.24
CA PRO A 35 -4.09 4.40 -14.54
C PRO A 35 -3.47 5.58 -15.31
N LEU A 36 -2.15 5.72 -15.23
CA LEU A 36 -1.41 6.71 -16.00
C LEU A 36 -0.93 6.11 -17.33
N SER A 37 -0.55 6.97 -18.27
CA SER A 37 -0.10 6.55 -19.61
C SER A 37 1.15 5.66 -19.59
N ASP A 38 1.98 5.79 -18.56
CA ASP A 38 3.20 5.00 -18.35
C ASP A 38 3.00 3.78 -17.43
N GLY A 39 1.74 3.46 -17.10
CA GLY A 39 1.33 2.33 -16.27
C GLY A 39 0.62 2.75 -14.99
N PRO A 40 0.06 1.79 -14.23
CA PRO A 40 -0.57 2.09 -12.95
C PRO A 40 0.46 2.64 -11.97
N ARG A 41 0.09 3.71 -11.26
CA ARG A 41 0.84 4.27 -10.14
C ARG A 41 0.00 4.21 -8.88
N HIS A 42 0.66 3.91 -7.76
CA HIS A 42 0.03 3.90 -6.45
C HIS A 42 0.38 5.18 -5.72
N PHE A 43 -0.64 5.87 -5.21
CA PHE A 43 -0.48 7.07 -4.42
C PHE A 43 -1.07 6.88 -3.03
N LEU A 44 -0.37 7.39 -2.02
CA LEU A 44 -0.96 7.66 -0.72
C LEU A 44 -1.54 9.08 -0.77
N ALA A 45 -2.86 9.14 -0.84
CA ALA A 45 -3.64 10.35 -0.96
C ALA A 45 -4.15 10.80 0.41
N VAL A 46 -3.79 12.03 0.81
CA VAL A 46 -4.24 12.67 2.04
C VAL A 46 -5.07 13.90 1.69
N ARG A 47 -6.27 13.99 2.25
CA ARG A 47 -7.18 15.13 2.07
C ARG A 47 -7.60 15.65 3.43
N PHE A 48 -7.47 16.94 3.69
CA PHE A 48 -7.92 17.53 4.94
C PHE A 48 -8.54 18.92 4.72
N PRO A 49 -9.65 19.24 5.41
CA PRO A 49 -10.26 20.54 5.32
C PRO A 49 -9.40 21.58 6.03
N LEU A 50 -9.30 22.76 5.43
CA LEU A 50 -8.74 23.94 6.07
C LEU A 50 -9.87 24.66 6.80
N LEU A 51 -9.68 24.88 8.10
CA LEU A 51 -10.64 25.55 8.97
C LEU A 51 -10.12 26.95 9.32
N ASP A 52 -11.01 27.94 9.40
CA ASP A 52 -10.71 29.21 10.05
C ASP A 52 -10.89 29.13 11.58
N ASP A 53 -10.65 30.26 12.25
CA ASP A 53 -10.76 30.39 13.70
C ASP A 53 -12.20 30.14 14.21
N ASP A 54 -13.22 30.35 13.36
CA ASP A 54 -14.64 30.10 13.67
C ASP A 54 -15.06 28.64 13.37
N GLY A 55 -14.11 27.81 12.90
CA GLY A 55 -14.34 26.40 12.56
C GLY A 55 -15.14 26.20 11.27
N ALA A 56 -15.21 27.22 10.41
CA ALA A 56 -15.78 27.11 9.08
C ALA A 56 -14.72 26.59 8.08
N ILE A 57 -15.17 25.77 7.12
CA ILE A 57 -14.29 25.22 6.09
C ILE A 57 -13.99 26.33 5.07
N THR A 58 -12.73 26.74 4.98
CA THR A 58 -12.25 27.75 4.03
C THR A 58 -11.68 27.12 2.76
N GLY A 59 -11.35 25.84 2.79
CA GLY A 59 -10.85 25.11 1.65
C GLY A 59 -10.54 23.65 1.95
N LEU A 60 -9.94 22.97 0.97
CA LEU A 60 -9.46 21.61 1.11
C LEU A 60 -8.00 21.58 0.65
N CYS A 61 -7.14 20.96 1.46
CA CYS A 61 -5.79 20.63 1.06
C CYS A 61 -5.74 19.17 0.60
N PHE A 62 -5.01 18.93 -0.49
CA PHE A 62 -4.75 17.61 -1.03
C PHE A 62 -3.25 17.39 -1.17
N GLN A 63 -2.80 16.22 -0.73
CA GLN A 63 -1.44 15.74 -0.93
C GLN A 63 -1.50 14.32 -1.51
N ALA A 64 -0.72 14.06 -2.56
CA ALA A 64 -0.53 12.72 -3.09
C ALA A 64 0.95 12.38 -3.06
N THR A 65 1.32 11.31 -2.37
CA THR A 65 2.68 10.79 -2.34
C THR A 65 2.74 9.53 -3.20
N ASP A 66 3.60 9.51 -4.22
CA ASP A 66 3.82 8.29 -5.01
C ASP A 66 4.49 7.21 -4.13
N ILE A 67 3.79 6.09 -3.95
CA ILE A 67 4.23 4.93 -3.18
C ILE A 67 4.44 3.70 -4.07
N THR A 68 4.48 3.86 -5.39
CA THR A 68 4.59 2.76 -6.36
C THR A 68 5.82 1.90 -6.09
N ALA A 69 6.98 2.52 -5.86
CA ALA A 69 8.22 1.80 -5.56
C ALA A 69 8.12 0.99 -4.25
N ARG A 70 7.47 1.53 -3.23
CA ARG A 70 7.22 0.84 -1.95
C ARG A 70 6.36 -0.40 -2.17
N LYS A 71 5.24 -0.26 -2.89
CA LYS A 71 4.32 -1.37 -3.18
C LYS A 71 4.99 -2.48 -3.99
N GLN A 72 5.78 -2.11 -5.01
CA GLN A 72 6.55 -3.08 -5.80
C GLN A 72 7.58 -3.85 -4.97
N ALA A 73 8.23 -3.19 -4.02
CA ALA A 73 9.15 -3.85 -3.09
C ALA A 73 8.41 -4.80 -2.14
N GLU A 74 7.27 -4.38 -1.58
CA GLU A 74 6.41 -5.22 -0.73
C GLU A 74 5.90 -6.46 -1.47
N ASP A 75 5.45 -6.31 -2.72
CA ASP A 75 4.96 -7.41 -3.54
C ASP A 75 6.10 -8.38 -3.90
N SER A 76 7.28 -7.85 -4.20
CA SER A 76 8.47 -8.66 -4.48
C SER A 76 8.91 -9.47 -3.26
N LEU A 77 8.91 -8.85 -2.07
CA LEU A 77 9.19 -9.55 -0.80
C LEU A 77 8.13 -10.60 -0.50
N ARG A 78 6.85 -10.29 -0.71
CA ARG A 78 5.75 -11.24 -0.54
C ARG A 78 5.89 -12.44 -1.48
N LEU A 79 6.22 -12.20 -2.74
CA LEU A 79 6.45 -13.25 -3.72
C LEU A 79 7.63 -14.14 -3.31
N ALA A 80 8.74 -13.55 -2.89
CA ALA A 80 9.89 -14.29 -2.40
C ALA A 80 9.54 -15.15 -1.17
N ALA A 81 8.78 -14.61 -0.21
CA ALA A 81 8.30 -15.36 0.94
C ALA A 81 7.39 -16.53 0.54
N MET A 82 6.45 -16.31 -0.39
CA MET A 82 5.59 -17.39 -0.90
C MET A 82 6.40 -18.48 -1.62
N VAL A 83 7.42 -18.11 -2.39
CA VAL A 83 8.31 -19.07 -3.07
C VAL A 83 9.12 -19.86 -2.04
N PHE A 84 9.66 -19.19 -1.02
CA PHE A 84 10.38 -19.83 0.08
C PHE A 84 9.49 -20.85 0.82
N ASP A 85 8.29 -20.44 1.22
CA ASP A 85 7.35 -21.29 1.96
C ASP A 85 6.84 -22.47 1.12
N ARG A 86 6.57 -22.26 -0.18
CA ARG A 86 6.01 -23.29 -1.07
C ARG A 86 7.05 -24.13 -1.82
N ALA A 87 8.35 -23.90 -1.62
CA ALA A 87 9.38 -24.73 -2.23
C ALA A 87 9.20 -26.19 -1.78
N SER A 88 9.29 -27.13 -2.71
CA SER A 88 9.14 -28.57 -2.39
C SER A 88 10.36 -29.14 -1.66
N GLU A 89 11.50 -28.48 -1.75
CA GLU A 89 12.71 -28.81 -1.02
C GLU A 89 12.72 -28.11 0.34
N GLY A 90 13.23 -28.81 1.36
CA GLY A 90 13.41 -28.23 2.69
C GLY A 90 14.48 -27.16 2.66
N VAL A 91 14.10 -25.92 2.94
CA VAL A 91 15.03 -24.77 3.01
C VAL A 91 15.21 -24.37 4.47
N MET A 92 16.46 -24.18 4.86
CA MET A 92 16.87 -23.74 6.19
C MET A 92 17.89 -22.62 6.05
N VAL A 93 17.66 -21.52 6.77
CA VAL A 93 18.56 -20.38 6.83
C VAL A 93 19.20 -20.35 8.21
N THR A 94 20.52 -20.20 8.25
CA THR A 94 21.30 -20.14 9.49
C THR A 94 22.14 -18.87 9.55
N ASP A 95 22.53 -18.46 10.75
CA ASP A 95 23.54 -17.42 10.95
C ASP A 95 24.97 -17.97 10.76
N THR A 96 25.98 -17.13 10.96
CA THR A 96 27.40 -17.54 10.85
C THR A 96 27.85 -18.53 11.93
N GLU A 97 27.06 -18.70 12.99
CA GLU A 97 27.31 -19.63 14.09
C GLU A 97 26.44 -20.90 14.00
N GLN A 98 25.82 -21.16 12.85
CA GLN A 98 24.97 -22.32 12.57
C GLN A 98 23.68 -22.38 13.40
N ARG A 99 23.23 -21.25 13.97
CA ARG A 99 21.92 -21.16 14.62
C ARG A 99 20.85 -21.01 13.54
N ILE A 100 19.80 -21.83 13.62
CA ILE A 100 18.67 -21.79 12.68
C ILE A 100 17.90 -20.47 12.90
N LEU A 101 17.82 -19.67 11.85
CA LEU A 101 17.05 -18.42 11.82
C LEU A 101 15.62 -18.65 11.35
N THR A 102 15.45 -19.50 10.33
CA THR A 102 14.13 -19.90 9.81
C THR A 102 14.23 -21.17 8.97
N VAL A 103 13.10 -21.89 8.87
CA VAL A 103 12.88 -23.00 7.94
C VAL A 103 11.59 -22.79 7.17
N ASN A 104 11.44 -23.43 6.01
CA ASN A 104 10.17 -23.41 5.26
C ASN A 104 9.25 -24.60 5.65
N ASP A 105 8.04 -24.62 5.09
CA ASP A 105 7.05 -25.67 5.38
C ASP A 105 7.54 -27.06 4.93
N ALA A 106 8.21 -27.17 3.79
CA ALA A 106 8.75 -28.44 3.31
C ALA A 106 9.80 -29.04 4.24
N PHE A 107 10.63 -28.24 4.90
CA PHE A 107 11.55 -28.72 5.94
C PHE A 107 10.78 -29.42 7.06
N THR A 108 9.69 -28.82 7.53
CA THR A 108 8.84 -29.40 8.58
C THR A 108 8.23 -30.72 8.12
N VAL A 109 7.71 -30.77 6.89
CA VAL A 109 7.11 -31.98 6.31
C VAL A 109 8.12 -33.12 6.15
N LEU A 110 9.32 -32.80 5.64
CA LEU A 110 10.36 -33.80 5.34
C LEU A 110 11.06 -34.33 6.60
N THR A 111 11.27 -33.47 7.61
CA THR A 111 12.06 -33.82 8.79
C THR A 111 11.21 -34.14 10.02
N GLY A 112 9.98 -33.63 10.09
CA GLY A 112 9.09 -33.74 11.25
C GLY A 112 9.37 -32.74 12.37
N PHE A 113 10.37 -31.85 12.22
CA PHE A 113 10.65 -30.79 13.19
C PHE A 113 9.82 -29.54 12.89
N ALA A 114 9.20 -28.97 13.93
CA ALA A 114 8.42 -27.75 13.81
C ALA A 114 9.30 -26.51 13.57
N ARG A 115 8.71 -25.54 12.88
CA ARG A 115 9.21 -24.18 12.66
C ARG A 115 9.46 -23.40 13.95
#